data_AF-A0A1S1QHD8-F1
#
_entry.id   AF-A0A1S1QHD8-F1
#
_cell.length_a   1.000
_cell.length_b   1.000
_cell.length_c   1.000
_cell.angle_alpha   90.00
_cell.angle_beta   90.00
_cell.angle_gamma   90.00
#
_symmetry.space_group_name_H-M   'P 1'
#
loop_
_entity.id
_entity.type
_entity.pdbx_description
1 polymer ?
#
loop_
_entity_poly.entity_id
_entity_poly.type
_entity_poly.pdbx_seq_one_letter_code
_entity_poly.pdbx_strand_id
1 'polypeptide(L)'
;MDRDRRSAGDQHNSGPLVVEPEQVTITLADAISAFRDLNEFVVSLDRIGSRIGGGNNSPDILYGYIVSHDVGPRLARLRRMLGDALESAIGEDEVDRIGESSYFYTDD
;
A
#
# COMPACT_ATOMS: atom_id res chain seq x y z
N MET A 1 68.31 0.69 -6.05
CA MET A 1 67.88 1.82 -6.90
C MET A 1 66.70 1.33 -7.74
N ASP A 2 65.60 0.92 -7.10
CA ASP A 2 64.51 1.79 -6.65
C ASP A 2 64.04 2.77 -7.72
N ARG A 3 62.98 2.37 -8.43
CA ARG A 3 62.01 3.28 -9.03
C ARG A 3 60.62 2.77 -8.71
N ASP A 4 60.21 3.06 -7.49
CA ASP A 4 58.82 3.26 -7.10
C ASP A 4 58.19 4.29 -8.05
N ARG A 5 57.25 3.85 -8.88
CA ARG A 5 56.23 4.72 -9.46
C ARG A 5 54.88 4.30 -8.91
N ARG A 6 54.52 5.03 -7.86
CA ARG A 6 53.20 5.16 -7.23
C ARG A 6 52.08 4.99 -8.27
N SER A 7 51.33 3.89 -8.18
CA SER A 7 49.96 3.87 -8.70
C SER A 7 49.11 4.71 -7.75
N ALA A 8 48.56 5.78 -8.30
CA ALA A 8 47.58 6.62 -7.64
C ALA A 8 46.36 5.78 -7.27
N GLY A 9 45.93 5.92 -6.02
CA GLY A 9 44.75 5.26 -5.49
C GLY A 9 43.52 5.64 -6.30
N ASP A 10 42.89 4.62 -6.87
CA ASP A 10 41.54 4.68 -7.39
C ASP A 10 40.62 4.80 -6.16
N GLN A 11 40.26 6.04 -5.83
CA GLN A 11 39.34 6.33 -4.74
C GLN A 11 37.95 5.90 -5.19
N HIS A 12 37.57 4.71 -4.76
CA HIS A 12 36.21 4.20 -4.82
C HIS A 12 35.29 5.21 -4.13
N ASN A 13 34.59 6.02 -4.93
CA ASN A 13 33.54 6.92 -4.45
C ASN A 13 32.33 6.07 -4.05
N SER A 14 32.42 5.42 -2.91
CA SER A 14 31.28 4.80 -2.24
C SER A 14 30.46 5.92 -1.61
N GLY A 15 29.59 6.53 -2.41
CA GLY A 15 28.47 7.29 -1.86
C GLY A 15 27.72 6.44 -0.82
N PRO A 16 27.03 7.07 0.14
CA PRO A 16 26.34 6.33 1.18
C PRO A 16 25.40 5.31 0.52
N LEU A 17 25.53 4.04 0.91
CA LEU A 17 24.54 3.03 0.60
C LEU A 17 23.23 3.53 1.20
N VAL A 18 22.32 4.00 0.36
CA VAL A 18 20.92 4.20 0.76
C VAL A 18 20.40 2.80 1.00
N VAL A 19 20.36 2.40 2.27
CA VAL A 19 19.78 1.13 2.66
C VAL A 19 18.27 1.35 2.60
N GLU A 20 17.68 1.00 1.47
CA GLU A 20 16.22 0.96 1.36
C GLU A 20 15.70 0.07 2.50
N PRO A 21 14.70 0.52 3.27
CA PRO A 21 14.14 -0.29 4.33
C PRO A 21 13.52 -1.55 3.73
N GLU A 22 14.09 -2.71 4.05
CA GLU A 22 13.58 -4.01 3.58
C GLU A 22 12.22 -4.39 4.19
N GLN A 23 11.81 -3.69 5.26
CA GLN A 23 10.62 -4.03 6.04
C GLN A 23 9.90 -2.78 6.55
N VAL A 24 8.57 -2.86 6.53
CA VAL A 24 7.67 -1.90 7.17
C VAL A 24 7.03 -2.60 8.35
N THR A 25 6.92 -1.91 9.49
CA THR A 25 6.31 -2.46 10.72
C THR A 25 5.05 -1.69 11.10
N ILE A 26 4.03 -2.44 11.51
CA ILE A 26 2.78 -1.91 12.06
C ILE A 26 2.51 -2.59 13.40
N THR A 27 1.64 -2.01 14.22
CA THR A 27 1.28 -2.64 15.49
C THR A 27 0.47 -3.92 15.24
N LEU A 28 0.55 -4.88 16.17
CA LEU A 28 -0.26 -6.10 16.07
C LEU A 28 -1.77 -5.79 16.09
N ALA A 29 -2.19 -4.78 16.84
CA ALA A 29 -3.58 -4.35 16.91
C ALA A 29 -4.08 -3.81 15.56
N ASP A 30 -3.23 -3.04 14.88
CA ASP A 30 -3.49 -2.51 13.54
C ASP A 30 -3.53 -3.64 12.50
N ALA A 31 -2.58 -4.58 12.55
CA ALA A 31 -2.56 -5.75 11.68
C ALA A 31 -3.83 -6.61 11.84
N ILE A 32 -4.27 -6.86 13.08
CA ILE A 32 -5.50 -7.62 13.36
C ILE A 32 -6.74 -6.86 12.85
N SER A 33 -6.80 -5.56 13.08
CA SER A 33 -7.91 -4.72 12.62
C SER A 33 -7.98 -4.72 11.09
N ALA A 34 -6.84 -4.55 10.43
CA ALA A 34 -6.73 -4.56 8.99
C ALA A 34 -7.16 -5.90 8.38
N PHE A 35 -6.68 -7.00 8.95
CA PHE A 35 -7.04 -8.32 8.46
C PHE A 35 -8.55 -8.60 8.58
N ARG A 36 -9.19 -8.19 9.68
CA ARG A 36 -10.64 -8.35 9.87
C ARG A 36 -11.44 -7.59 8.83
N ASP A 37 -11.11 -6.32 8.61
CA ASP A 37 -11.79 -5.46 7.64
C ASP A 37 -11.59 -6.01 6.21
N LEU A 38 -10.35 -6.33 5.83
CA LEU A 38 -10.05 -6.88 4.50
C LEU A 38 -10.75 -8.22 4.26
N ASN A 39 -10.77 -9.12 5.24
CA ASN A 39 -11.45 -10.41 5.12
C ASN A 39 -12.96 -10.23 4.92
N GLU A 40 -13.59 -9.34 5.69
CA GLU A 40 -15.01 -9.02 5.54
C GLU A 40 -15.31 -8.47 4.14
N PHE A 41 -14.48 -7.54 3.64
CA PHE A 41 -14.67 -6.93 2.34
C PHE A 41 -14.50 -7.93 1.21
N VAL A 42 -13.45 -8.75 1.22
CA VAL A 42 -13.20 -9.77 0.20
C VAL A 42 -14.39 -10.75 0.12
N VAL A 43 -14.81 -11.30 1.25
CA VAL A 43 -15.90 -12.28 1.29
C VAL A 43 -17.24 -11.67 0.89
N SER A 44 -17.55 -10.47 1.38
CA SER A 44 -18.84 -9.83 1.13
C SER A 44 -18.95 -9.34 -0.31
N LEU A 45 -17.90 -8.72 -0.85
CA LEU A 45 -17.88 -8.24 -2.23
C LEU A 45 -17.96 -9.40 -3.22
N ASP A 46 -17.27 -10.51 -2.98
CA ASP A 46 -17.37 -11.72 -3.81
C ASP A 46 -18.79 -12.29 -3.83
N ARG A 47 -19.41 -12.43 -2.65
CA ARG A 47 -20.78 -12.93 -2.52
C ARG A 47 -21.80 -12.00 -3.16
N ILE A 48 -21.66 -10.68 -2.98
CA ILE A 48 -22.55 -9.68 -3.59
C ILE A 48 -22.38 -9.68 -5.11
N GLY A 49 -21.14 -9.62 -5.60
CA GLY A 49 -20.82 -9.64 -7.02
C GLY A 49 -21.37 -10.89 -7.71
N SER A 50 -21.20 -12.06 -7.08
CA SER A 50 -21.77 -13.32 -7.58
C SER A 50 -23.30 -13.28 -7.70
N ARG A 51 -24.00 -12.66 -6.73
CA ARG A 51 -25.47 -12.52 -6.76
C ARG A 51 -25.94 -11.57 -7.85
N ILE A 52 -25.21 -10.48 -8.07
CA ILE A 52 -25.51 -9.50 -9.14
C ILE A 52 -25.25 -10.15 -10.51
N GLY A 53 -24.07 -10.75 -10.71
CA GLY A 53 -23.69 -11.39 -11.97
C GLY A 53 -24.58 -12.58 -12.35
N GLY A 54 -25.15 -13.26 -11.36
CA GLY A 54 -26.15 -14.32 -11.57
C GLY A 54 -27.58 -13.83 -11.82
N GLY A 55 -27.84 -12.51 -11.85
CA GLY A 55 -29.16 -11.93 -12.06
C GLY A 55 -30.13 -12.08 -10.87
N ASN A 56 -29.63 -12.51 -9.70
CA ASN A 56 -30.45 -12.82 -8.53
C ASN A 56 -30.79 -11.59 -7.68
N ASN A 57 -30.03 -10.50 -7.83
CA ASN A 57 -30.26 -9.24 -7.12
C ASN A 57 -29.88 -8.04 -7.99
N SER A 58 -30.50 -6.90 -7.68
CA SER A 58 -30.17 -5.63 -8.31
C SER A 58 -28.82 -5.08 -7.80
N PRO A 59 -28.07 -4.32 -8.62
CA PRO A 59 -26.76 -3.77 -8.24
C PRO A 59 -26.76 -2.86 -7.00
N ASP A 60 -27.91 -2.30 -6.63
CA ASP A 60 -28.08 -1.43 -5.46
C ASP A 60 -27.70 -2.11 -4.13
N ILE A 61 -27.76 -3.45 -4.05
CA ILE A 61 -27.31 -4.18 -2.86
C ILE A 61 -25.83 -3.93 -2.52
N LEU A 62 -24.99 -3.66 -3.54
CA LEU A 62 -23.59 -3.35 -3.36
C LEU A 62 -23.42 -1.98 -2.69
N TYR A 63 -24.14 -0.99 -3.21
CA TYR A 63 -24.13 0.35 -2.63
C TYR A 63 -24.69 0.33 -1.19
N GLY A 64 -25.79 -0.40 -0.97
CA GLY A 64 -26.37 -0.60 0.36
C GLY A 64 -25.38 -1.22 1.35
N TYR A 65 -24.61 -2.22 0.92
CA TYR A 65 -23.54 -2.80 1.74
C TYR A 65 -22.45 -1.78 2.08
N ILE A 66 -21.93 -1.07 1.06
CA ILE A 66 -20.85 -0.07 1.22
C ILE A 66 -21.23 1.00 2.24
N VAL A 67 -22.45 1.53 2.15
CA VAL A 67 -22.94 2.59 3.05
C VAL A 67 -23.25 2.04 4.43
N SER A 68 -23.95 0.90 4.53
CA SER A 68 -24.43 0.40 5.83
C SER A 68 -23.33 -0.19 6.72
N HIS A 69 -22.17 -0.53 6.14
CA HIS A 69 -21.03 -1.14 6.85
C HIS A 69 -19.80 -0.24 6.88
N ASP A 70 -19.96 1.05 6.54
CA ASP A 70 -18.90 2.07 6.53
C ASP A 70 -17.64 1.62 5.78
N VAL A 71 -17.82 0.94 4.64
CA VAL A 71 -16.70 0.34 3.88
C VAL A 71 -15.69 1.41 3.45
N GLY A 72 -16.17 2.56 2.96
CA GLY A 72 -15.32 3.68 2.56
C GLY A 72 -14.45 4.22 3.70
N PRO A 73 -15.05 4.67 4.82
CA PRO A 73 -14.29 5.11 6.00
C PRO A 73 -13.29 4.07 6.52
N ARG A 74 -13.66 2.78 6.55
CA ARG A 74 -12.77 1.70 6.98
C ARG A 74 -11.60 1.53 6.01
N LEU A 75 -11.83 1.51 4.70
CA LEU A 75 -10.76 1.49 3.70
C LEU A 75 -9.84 2.71 3.80
N ALA A 76 -10.39 3.91 4.04
CA ALA A 76 -9.59 5.11 4.24
C ALA A 76 -8.68 4.99 5.48
N ARG A 77 -9.18 4.40 6.57
CA ARG A 77 -8.39 4.09 7.77
C ARG A 77 -7.27 3.10 7.47
N LEU A 78 -7.55 2.03 6.72
CA LEU A 78 -6.53 1.06 6.30
C LEU A 78 -5.45 1.69 5.43
N ARG A 79 -5.85 2.51 4.45
CA ARG A 79 -4.92 3.26 3.59
C ARG A 79 -4.04 4.17 4.41
N ARG A 80 -4.61 4.93 5.35
CA ARG A 80 -3.82 5.81 6.23
C ARG A 80 -2.82 5.03 7.06
N MET A 81 -3.27 3.98 7.74
CA MET A 81 -2.40 3.12 8.57
C MET A 81 -1.20 2.57 7.78
N LEU A 82 -1.42 2.07 6.55
CA LEU A 82 -0.34 1.61 5.69
C LEU A 82 0.51 2.77 5.16
N GLY A 83 -0.11 3.90 4.81
CA GLY A 83 0.56 5.12 4.39
C GLY A 83 1.54 5.60 5.45
N ASP A 84 1.09 5.83 6.68
CA ASP A 84 1.92 6.30 7.80
C ASP A 84 3.15 5.37 8.03
N ALA A 85 2.93 4.06 7.91
CA ALA A 85 3.99 3.06 8.07
C ALA A 85 4.99 3.08 6.90
N LEU A 86 4.51 3.31 5.67
CA LEU A 86 5.35 3.48 4.48
C LEU A 86 6.10 4.82 4.53
N GLU A 87 5.46 5.92 4.87
CA GLU A 87 6.07 7.26 4.94
C GLU A 87 7.26 7.26 5.91
N SER A 88 7.12 6.56 7.03
CA SER A 88 8.20 6.36 8.01
C SER A 88 9.41 5.61 7.45
N ALA A 89 9.22 4.83 6.39
CA ALA A 89 10.23 4.01 5.75
C ALA A 89 10.83 4.70 4.51
N ILE A 90 9.99 5.13 3.58
CA ILE A 90 10.42 5.58 2.23
C ILE A 90 10.19 7.09 1.99
N GLY A 91 9.65 7.80 2.98
CA GLY A 91 9.32 9.22 2.88
C GLY A 91 7.95 9.50 2.25
N GLU A 92 7.42 10.69 2.53
CA GLU A 92 6.10 11.18 2.07
C GLU A 92 6.02 11.25 0.54
N ASP A 93 7.00 11.89 -0.11
CA ASP A 93 7.04 12.07 -1.57
C ASP A 93 6.88 10.74 -2.34
N GLU A 94 7.50 9.67 -1.83
CA GLU A 94 7.45 8.36 -2.46
C GLU A 94 6.11 7.66 -2.24
N VAL A 95 5.49 7.82 -1.06
CA VAL A 95 4.14 7.31 -0.78
C VAL A 95 3.09 8.01 -1.63
N ASP A 96 3.21 9.33 -1.79
CA ASP A 96 2.35 10.10 -2.67
C ASP A 96 2.49 9.64 -4.12
N ARG A 97 3.72 9.43 -4.60
CA ARG A 97 3.98 8.89 -5.94
C ARG A 97 3.33 7.51 -6.15
N ILE A 98 3.37 6.62 -5.15
CA ILE A 98 2.68 5.32 -5.20
C ILE A 98 1.17 5.54 -5.29
N GLY A 99 0.62 6.44 -4.46
CA GLY A 99 -0.79 6.80 -4.47
C GLY A 99 -1.26 7.32 -5.83
N GLU A 100 -0.53 8.26 -6.42
CA GLU A 100 -0.81 8.84 -7.73
C GLU A 100 -0.70 7.83 -8.88
N SER A 101 0.17 6.82 -8.74
CA SER A 101 0.30 5.74 -9.74
C SER A 101 -0.84 4.72 -9.71
N SER A 102 -1.72 4.80 -8.70
CA SER A 102 -2.84 3.87 -8.55
C SER A 102 -3.94 4.14 -9.59
N TYR A 103 -4.76 3.13 -9.85
CA TYR A 103 -5.93 3.31 -10.71
C TYR A 103 -7.00 4.16 -10.01
N PHE A 104 -7.46 5.20 -10.69
CA PHE A 104 -8.61 6.01 -10.27
C PHE A 104 -9.74 5.82 -11.27
N TYR A 105 -10.93 5.49 -10.76
CA TYR A 105 -12.13 5.58 -11.58
C TYR A 105 -12.47 7.06 -11.78
N THR A 106 -12.57 7.47 -13.05
CA THR A 106 -12.98 8.81 -13.47
C THR A 106 -14.22 8.67 -14.35
N ASP A 107 -15.16 9.61 -14.22
CA ASP A 107 -16.42 9.62 -14.99
C ASP A 107 -16.24 10.10 -16.46
N ASP A 108 -14.99 10.29 -16.91
CA ASP A 108 -14.65 10.70 -18.29
C ASP A 108 -14.75 9.57 -19.32
#